data_AF-A0A1Y1VQ83-F1
#
_entry.id   AF-A0A1Y1VQ83-F1
#
_cell.length_a   1.000
_cell.length_b   1.000
_cell.length_c   1.000
_cell.angle_alpha   90.00
_cell.angle_beta   90.00
_cell.angle_gamma   90.00
#
_symmetry.space_group_name_H-M   'P 1'
#
loop_
_entity.id
_entity.type
_entity.pdbx_description
1 polymer ?
#
loop_
_entity_poly.entity_id
_entity_poly.type
_entity_poly.pdbx_seq_one_letter_code
_entity_poly.pdbx_strand_id
1 'polypeptide(L)' 'MCPLTDWRETKNLRLLNLVQDITPPDFVSMIITEVGMIPTTSIPVVLREYKNQM' A
#
# COMPACT_ATOMS: atom_id res chain seq x y z
N MET A 1 -30.08 16.99 -6.88
CA MET A 1 -29.09 17.83 -6.17
C MET A 1 -27.97 16.94 -5.70
N CYS A 2 -26.72 17.32 -5.92
CA CYS A 2 -25.58 16.56 -5.38
C CYS A 2 -25.43 16.93 -3.88
N PRO A 3 -25.51 15.98 -2.93
CA PRO A 3 -25.47 16.30 -1.49
C PRO A 3 -24.20 16.99 -1.01
N LEU A 4 -23.14 16.98 -1.83
CA LEU A 4 -21.82 17.51 -1.50
C LEU A 4 -21.45 18.76 -2.32
N THR A 5 -22.41 19.44 -2.98
CA THR A 5 -22.09 20.64 -3.79
C THR A 5 -21.36 21.71 -2.97
N ASP A 6 -21.83 21.96 -1.74
CA ASP A 6 -21.34 23.04 -0.85
C ASP A 6 -20.66 22.46 0.41
N TRP A 7 -19.91 21.38 0.22
CA TRP A 7 -19.24 20.71 1.35
C TRP A 7 -18.19 21.60 2.03
N ARG A 8 -17.68 22.63 1.33
CA ARG A 8 -16.67 23.57 1.85
C ARG A 8 -17.26 24.55 2.86
N GLU A 9 -18.55 24.87 2.71
CA GLU A 9 -19.32 25.80 3.53
C GLU A 9 -19.93 25.10 4.75
N THR A 10 -20.00 23.77 4.73
CA THR A 10 -20.57 22.96 5.81
C THR A 10 -19.59 22.86 6.99
N LYS A 11 -19.91 23.54 8.10
CA LYS A 11 -19.10 23.48 9.33
C LYS A 11 -18.91 22.03 9.79
N ASN A 12 -17.67 21.68 10.09
CA ASN A 12 -17.23 20.33 10.52
C ASN A 12 -17.25 19.24 9.42
N LEU A 13 -17.43 19.58 8.14
CA LEU A 13 -17.30 18.63 7.03
C LEU A 13 -15.96 18.80 6.29
N ARG A 14 -15.33 17.67 5.96
CA ARG A 14 -14.09 17.59 5.16
C ARG A 14 -14.19 16.38 4.23
N LEU A 15 -13.79 16.52 2.96
CA LEU A 15 -13.62 15.38 2.07
C LEU A 15 -12.17 14.87 2.13
N LEU A 16 -12.01 13.55 2.17
CA LEU A 16 -10.73 12.85 2.15
C LEU A 16 -10.83 11.70 1.14
N ASN A 17 -9.84 11.58 0.26
CA ASN A 17 -9.71 10.47 -0.69
C ASN A 17 -8.30 9.89 -0.57
N LEU A 18 -8.12 8.92 0.31
CA LEU A 18 -6.86 8.19 0.41
C LEU A 18 -6.68 7.31 -0.82
N VAL A 19 -5.52 7.45 -1.47
CA VAL A 19 -5.22 6.68 -2.68
C VAL A 19 -4.70 5.27 -2.34
N GLN A 20 -3.99 5.13 -1.23
CA GLN A 20 -3.38 3.87 -0.83
C GLN A 20 -3.25 3.80 0.70
N ASP A 21 -3.23 2.56 1.20
CA ASP A 21 -2.93 2.19 2.57
C ASP A 21 -1.78 1.18 2.61
N ILE A 22 -1.47 0.68 3.81
CA ILE A 22 -0.44 -0.33 4.04
C ILE A 22 -1.10 -1.53 4.70
N THR A 23 -0.90 -2.72 4.12
CA THR A 23 -1.32 -3.97 4.74
C THR A 23 -0.16 -4.55 5.56
N PRO A 24 -0.35 -4.82 6.87
CA PRO A 24 0.66 -5.48 7.69
C PRO A 24 1.11 -6.83 7.11
N PRO A 25 2.41 -7.19 7.23
CA PRO A 25 2.97 -8.37 6.61
C PRO A 25 2.36 -9.69 7.12
N ASP A 26 1.86 -9.70 8.35
CA ASP A 26 1.22 -10.88 8.96
C ASP A 26 -0.09 -11.28 8.27
N PHE A 27 -0.67 -10.38 7.45
CA PHE A 27 -1.86 -10.66 6.65
C PHE A 27 -1.55 -11.14 5.22
N VAL A 28 -0.27 -11.25 4.84
CA VAL A 28 0.15 -11.66 3.50
C VAL A 28 0.83 -13.03 3.58
N SER A 29 0.14 -14.08 3.12
CA SER A 29 0.63 -15.45 3.20
C SER A 29 1.90 -15.70 2.38
N MET A 30 2.02 -15.06 1.22
CA MET A 30 3.09 -15.32 0.25
C MET A 30 3.18 -14.22 -0.80
N ILE A 31 4.39 -13.99 -1.32
CA ILE A 31 4.68 -13.13 -2.46
C ILE A 31 5.19 -14.02 -3.61
N ILE A 32 4.67 -13.81 -4.82
CA ILE A 32 5.08 -14.51 -6.04
C ILE A 32 5.89 -13.56 -6.91
N THR A 33 7.13 -13.95 -7.21
CA THR A 33 8.11 -13.15 -7.97
C THR A 33 8.95 -14.06 -8.88
N GLU A 34 9.83 -13.48 -9.69
CA GLU A 34 10.81 -14.19 -10.54
C GLU A 34 11.83 -15.02 -9.76
N VAL A 35 12.11 -14.68 -8.50
CA VAL A 35 12.96 -15.49 -7.61
C VAL A 35 12.19 -16.63 -6.94
N GLY A 36 10.87 -16.71 -7.16
CA GLY A 36 10.00 -17.75 -6.66
C GLY A 36 8.95 -17.25 -5.65
N MET A 37 8.40 -18.22 -4.92
CA MET A 37 7.43 -18.02 -3.85
C MET A 37 8.15 -17.74 -2.52
N ILE A 38 7.99 -16.53 -1.99
CA ILE A 38 8.73 -16.08 -0.79
C ILE A 38 7.79 -15.48 0.26
N PRO A 39 8.13 -15.55 1.56
CA PRO A 39 7.40 -14.81 2.59
C PRO A 39 7.75 -13.31 2.54
N THR A 40 6.90 -12.47 3.14
CA THR A 40 7.13 -11.01 3.25
C THR A 40 8.44 -10.67 3.95
N THR A 41 8.88 -11.51 4.89
CA THR A 41 10.15 -11.36 5.63
C THR A 41 11.39 -11.54 4.77
N SER A 42 11.29 -12.16 3.59
CA SER A 42 12.40 -12.36 2.67
C SER A 42 12.66 -11.15 1.75
N ILE A 43 11.75 -10.17 1.67
CA ILE A 43 11.92 -9.00 0.80
C ILE A 43 13.27 -8.28 1.01
N PRO A 44 13.71 -7.98 2.25
CA PRO A 44 14.99 -7.28 2.44
C PRO A 44 16.21 -8.04 1.90
N VAL A 45 16.17 -9.38 1.95
CA VAL A 45 17.23 -10.23 1.41
C VAL A 45 17.24 -10.14 -0.11
N VAL A 46 16.08 -10.29 -0.76
CA VAL A 46 15.94 -10.20 -2.22
C VAL A 46 16.42 -8.84 -2.73
N LEU A 47 16.02 -7.74 -2.06
CA LEU A 47 16.45 -6.39 -2.42
C LEU A 47 17.97 -6.19 -2.31
N ARG A 48 18.62 -6.82 -1.32
CA ARG A 48 20.08 -6.77 -1.18
C ARG A 48 20.78 -7.51 -2.30
N GLU A 49 20.37 -8.73 -2.61
CA GLU A 49 20.99 -9.52 -3.68
C GLU A 49 20.80 -8.87 -5.05
N TYR A 50 19.63 -8.28 -5.32
CA TYR A 50 19.38 -7.50 -6.54
C TYR A 50 20.35 -6.33 -6.70
N LYS A 51 20.66 -5.63 -5.60
CA LYS A 51 21.64 -4.52 -5.62
C LYS A 51 23.07 -5.00 -5.82
N ASN A 52 23.43 -6.20 -5.38
CA ASN A 52 24.78 -6.76 -5.55
C ASN A 52 25.04 -7.29 -6.98
N GLN A 53 23.97 -7.55 -7.74
CA GLN A 53 24.04 -8.01 -9.12
C GLN A 53 24.11 -6.87 -10.15
N MET A 54 23.81 -5.63 -9.74
CA MET A 54 23.99 -4.41 -10.54
C MET A 54 25.33 -3.75 -10.22
#